data_AF-K1UYW2-F1
#
_entry.id   AF-K1UYW2-F1
#
_cell.length_a   1.000
_cell.length_b   1.000
_cell.length_c   1.000
_cell.angle_alpha   90.00
_cell.angle_beta   90.00
_cell.angle_gamma   90.00
#
_symmetry.space_group_name_H-M   'P 1'
#
loop_
_entity.id
_entity.type
_entity.pdbx_description
1 polymer ?
#
loop_
_entity_poly.entity_id
_entity_poly.type
_entity_poly.pdbx_seq_one_letter_code
_entity_poly.pdbx_strand_id
1 'polypeptide(L)' 'MEIFKPGDHIIIDEDLYGGSIRLFHSINVKNGLTFTSVDLSSVDVEDYIQDNTKAIYAETPTNPMMRVSDLEELYKER' A
#
# COMPACT_ATOMS: atom_id res chain seq x y z
N MET A 1 0.25 -12.08 1.69
CA MET A 1 0.26 -11.62 3.09
C MET A 1 1.02 -12.56 4.01
N GLU A 2 1.16 -13.85 3.66
CA GLU A 2 1.91 -14.87 4.43
C GLU A 2 3.37 -14.53 4.81
N ILE A 3 3.99 -13.55 4.17
CA ILE A 3 5.35 -13.08 4.51
C ILE A 3 5.36 -12.02 5.62
N PHE A 4 4.19 -11.48 5.97
CA PHE A 4 4.01 -10.48 7.03
C PHE A 4 3.47 -11.14 8.29
N LYS A 5 3.68 -10.48 9.44
CA LYS A 5 3.22 -10.93 10.75
C LYS A 5 2.31 -9.89 11.41
N PRO A 6 1.46 -10.29 12.38
CA PRO A 6 0.64 -9.35 13.13
C PRO A 6 1.47 -8.18 13.68
N GLY A 7 0.96 -6.96 13.52
CA GLY A 7 1.65 -5.72 13.86
C GLY A 7 2.43 -5.08 12.72
N ASP A 8 2.66 -5.77 11.60
CA ASP A 8 3.26 -5.14 10.42
C ASP A 8 2.28 -4.15 9.78
N HIS A 9 2.85 -3.08 9.22
CA HIS A 9 2.14 -2.04 8.50
C HIS A 9 2.49 -2.08 7.00
N ILE A 10 1.49 -1.91 6.14
CA ILE A 10 1.66 -1.82 4.69
C ILE A 10 1.00 -0.53 4.19
N ILE A 11 1.72 0.26 3.39
CA ILE A 11 1.13 1.38 2.65
C ILE A 11 0.56 0.81 1.35
N ILE A 12 -0.70 1.13 1.03
CA ILE A 12 -1.38 0.66 -0.17
C ILE A 12 -1.90 1.85 -0.97
N ASP A 13 -1.93 1.71 -2.29
CA ASP A 13 -2.64 2.66 -3.14
C ASP A 13 -4.13 2.72 -2.75
N GLU A 14 -4.74 3.90 -2.83
CA GLU A 14 -6.17 4.06 -2.58
C GLU A 14 -7.04 3.56 -3.75
N ASP A 15 -6.48 3.55 -4.96
CA ASP A 15 -7.16 3.04 -6.15
C ASP A 15 -6.54 1.71 -6.60
N LEU A 16 -7.08 0.64 -6.05
CA LEU A 16 -6.66 -0.73 -6.36
C LEU A 16 -7.82 -1.53 -6.95
N TYR A 17 -7.46 -2.57 -7.70
CA TYR A 17 -8.44 -3.58 -8.08
C TYR A 17 -9.29 -4.03 -6.88
N GLY A 18 -10.61 -4.05 -7.01
CA GLY A 18 -11.52 -4.27 -5.88
C GLY A 18 -11.29 -5.58 -5.09
N GLY A 19 -10.70 -6.60 -5.74
CA GLY A 19 -10.25 -7.81 -5.05
C GLY A 19 -9.12 -7.56 -4.04
N SER A 20 -8.19 -6.67 -4.35
CA SER A 20 -7.07 -6.24 -3.50
C SER A 20 -7.57 -5.43 -2.30
N ILE A 21 -8.49 -4.49 -2.51
CA ILE A 21 -9.14 -3.73 -1.42
C ILE A 21 -9.79 -4.71 -0.42
N ARG A 22 -10.55 -5.69 -0.93
CA ARG A 22 -11.16 -6.74 -0.08
C ARG A 22 -10.11 -7.58 0.65
N LEU A 23 -9.02 -7.94 -0.02
CA LEU A 23 -7.93 -8.70 0.58
C LEU A 23 -7.32 -7.95 1.77
N PHE A 24 -7.03 -6.66 1.63
CA PHE A 24 -6.42 -5.88 2.71
C PHE A 24 -7.42 -5.60 3.84
N HIS A 25 -8.54 -4.95 3.53
CA HIS A 25 -9.46 -4.46 4.56
C HIS A 25 -10.36 -5.54 5.18
N SER A 26 -10.83 -6.51 4.39
CA SER A 26 -11.79 -7.51 4.90
C SER A 26 -11.12 -8.80 5.37
N ILE A 27 -9.96 -9.17 4.81
CA ILE A 27 -9.31 -10.44 5.11
C ILE A 27 -8.12 -10.26 6.05
N ASN A 28 -7.29 -9.23 5.88
CA ASN A 28 -6.01 -9.16 6.58
C ASN A 28 -5.98 -8.24 7.80
N VAL A 29 -6.92 -7.30 7.93
CA VAL A 29 -7.11 -6.55 9.18
C VAL A 29 -7.37 -7.50 10.37
N LYS A 30 -8.21 -8.53 10.19
CA LYS A 30 -8.45 -9.55 11.23
C LYS A 30 -7.23 -10.42 11.54
N ASN A 31 -6.22 -10.43 10.65
CA ASN A 31 -4.96 -11.13 10.85
C ASN A 31 -3.92 -10.24 11.57
N GLY A 32 -4.32 -9.05 12.04
CA GLY A 32 -3.47 -8.13 12.80
C GLY A 32 -2.54 -7.29 11.95
N LEU A 33 -2.74 -7.24 10.62
CA LEU A 33 -2.02 -6.34 9.73
C LEU A 33 -2.69 -4.97 9.68
N THR A 34 -1.89 -3.92 9.57
CA THR A 34 -2.36 -2.53 9.51
C THR A 34 -2.04 -1.92 8.16
N PHE A 35 -2.89 -0.98 7.72
CA PHE A 35 -2.81 -0.41 6.37
C PHE A 35 -3.01 1.09 6.41
N THR A 36 -2.20 1.81 5.64
CA THR A 36 -2.45 3.21 5.27
C THR A 36 -2.76 3.27 3.79
N SER A 37 -3.91 3.83 3.44
CA SER A 37 -4.39 3.97 2.05
C SER A 37 -4.20 5.42 1.61
N VAL A 38 -3.43 5.64 0.54
CA VAL A 38 -3.11 6.97 -0.01
C VAL A 38 -2.99 6.94 -1.53
N ASP A 39 -3.23 8.07 -2.19
CA ASP A 39 -2.96 8.22 -3.62
C ASP A 39 -1.45 8.31 -3.89
N LEU A 40 -0.85 7.18 -4.20
CA LEU A 40 0.61 7.07 -4.43
C LEU A 40 1.08 7.81 -5.69
N SER A 41 0.17 8.35 -6.50
CA SER A 41 0.51 9.18 -7.66
C SER A 41 0.63 10.68 -7.33
N SER A 42 0.26 11.11 -6.12
CA SER A 42 0.17 12.53 -5.76
C SER A 42 0.78 12.92 -4.42
N VAL A 43 1.31 11.97 -3.66
CA VAL A 43 1.89 12.21 -2.31
C VAL A 43 3.31 11.67 -2.21
N ASP A 44 4.13 12.26 -1.34
CA ASP A 44 5.41 11.64 -0.94
C ASP A 44 5.12 10.50 0.02
N VAL A 45 5.44 9.27 -0.39
CA VAL A 45 5.21 8.07 0.42
C VAL A 45 5.99 8.07 1.73
N GLU A 46 7.10 8.83 1.82
CA GLU A 46 7.92 8.93 3.04
C GLU A 46 7.14 9.48 4.23
N ASP A 47 6.17 10.37 4.01
CA ASP A 47 5.34 10.98 5.06
C ASP A 47 4.43 9.96 5.78
N TYR A 48 4.24 8.79 5.17
CA TYR A 48 3.36 7.72 5.67
C TYR A 48 4.13 6.50 6.19
N ILE A 49 5.47 6.53 6.12
CA ILE A 49 6.31 5.46 6.67
C ILE A 49 6.29 5.51 8.20
N GLN A 50 6.07 4.34 8.81
CA GLN A 50 6.09 4.10 10.24
C GLN A 50 7.21 3.10 10.56
N ASP A 51 7.63 3.01 11.83
CA ASP A 51 8.69 2.08 12.28
C ASP A 51 8.38 0.60 11.94
N ASN A 52 7.10 0.25 11.87
CA ASN A 52 6.60 -1.07 11.52
C ASN A 52 6.17 -1.21 10.05
N THR A 53 6.38 -0.21 9.18
CA THR A 53 6.14 -0.35 7.74
C THR A 53 7.05 -1.42 7.14
N LYS A 54 6.47 -2.39 6.43
CA LYS A 54 7.20 -3.49 5.78
C LYS A 54 7.06 -3.55 4.27
N ALA A 55 6.07 -2.86 3.72
CA ALA A 55 5.88 -2.83 2.27
C ALA A 55 5.08 -1.59 1.84
N ILE A 56 5.28 -1.24 0.56
CA ILE A 56 4.41 -0.35 -0.22
C ILE A 56 3.80 -1.23 -1.33
N TYR A 57 2.48 -1.17 -1.50
CA TYR A 57 1.74 -1.89 -2.54
C TYR A 57 1.09 -0.87 -3.49
N ALA A 58 1.70 -0.69 -4.66
CA ALA A 58 1.21 0.21 -5.71
C ALA A 58 0.63 -0.58 -6.88
N GLU A 59 -0.35 0.01 -7.57
CA GLU A 59 -0.86 -0.44 -8.86
C GLU A 59 -0.67 0.71 -9.86
N THR A 60 0.00 0.47 -10.99
CA THR A 60 0.24 1.54 -11.98
C THR A 60 0.18 0.97 -13.41
N PRO A 61 -0.65 1.54 -14.32
CA PRO A 61 -1.72 2.47 -14.00
C PRO A 61 -2.82 1.80 -13.14
N THR A 62 -3.44 2.55 -12.23
CA THR A 62 -4.52 2.04 -11.38
C THR A 62 -5.77 1.67 -12.20
N ASN A 63 -6.60 0.75 -11.70
CA ASN A 63 -7.90 0.43 -12.30
C ASN A 63 -9.04 0.74 -11.31
N PRO A 64 -10.00 1.62 -11.66
CA PRO A 64 -10.31 2.13 -13.00
C PRO A 64 -9.77 3.52 -13.32
N MET A 65 -9.16 4.25 -12.38
CA MET A 65 -8.87 5.67 -12.56
C MET A 65 -7.64 5.96 -13.43
N MET A 66 -6.86 4.93 -13.78
CA MET A 66 -5.68 5.02 -14.64
C MET A 66 -4.62 5.99 -14.13
N ARG A 67 -4.48 6.13 -12.81
CA ARG A 67 -3.45 6.96 -12.18
C ARG A 67 -2.09 6.30 -12.34
N VAL A 68 -1.05 7.09 -12.56
CA VAL A 68 0.31 6.59 -12.79
C VAL A 68 1.20 7.05 -11.64
N SER A 69 1.61 6.12 -10.80
CA SER A 69 2.57 6.36 -9.72
C SER A 69 3.99 6.27 -10.26
N ASP A 70 4.88 7.17 -9.79
CA ASP A 70 6.29 7.16 -10.13
C ASP A 70 7.03 6.08 -9.31
N LEU A 71 7.46 5.01 -9.97
CA LEU A 71 8.11 3.88 -9.31
C LEU A 71 9.52 4.23 -8.80
N GLU A 72 10.19 5.22 -9.39
CA GLU A 72 11.50 5.68 -8.92
C GLU A 72 11.32 6.54 -7.67
N GLU A 73 10.26 7.35 -7.59
CA GLU A 73 9.94 8.09 -6.36
C GLU A 73 9.55 7.15 -5.20
N LEU A 74 8.80 6.09 -5.50
CA LEU A 74 8.44 5.06 -4.50
C LEU A 74 9.62 4.18 -4.07
N TYR A 75 10.68 4.13 -4.87
CA TYR A 75 11.91 3.38 -4.59
C TYR A 75 13.08 4.32 -4.32
N LYS A 76 13.38 4.54 -3.04
CA LYS A 76 14.57 5.28 -2.62
C LYS A 76 15.53 4.32 -1.92
N GLU A 77 16.75 4.16 -2.45
CA GLU A 77 17.82 3.45 -1.76
C GLU A 77 18.09 4.15 -0.42
N ARG A 78 17.91 3.41 0.68
CA ARG A 78 18.30 3.82 2.04
C ARG A 78 19.35 2.87 2.58
#